data_AF-A2DM69-F1
#
_entry.id   AF-A2DM69-F1
#
_cell.length_a   1.000
_cell.length_b   1.000
_cell.length_c   1.000
_cell.angle_alpha   90.00
_cell.angle_beta   90.00
_cell.angle_gamma   90.00
#
_symmetry.space_group_name_H-M   'P 1'
#
loop_
_entity.id
_entity.type
_entity.pdbx_description
1 polymer ?
#
loop_
_entity_poly.entity_id
_entity_poly.type
_entity_poly.pdbx_seq_one_letter_code
_entity_poly.pdbx_strand_id
1 'polypeptide(L)'
;MKSSDDQNVVKPDTSRPKSRFSKHDDYLLILSAMSLPFDSIHYTISFERDHSSADLQARYKELMYSLQQDYQDLKDIRTQTPWDIEEDYWLYLLSTSLPDATPDEIIDHCREKISPIRSHEEIIQRINEIRNYSKEEINSLLNLMTQRLITDKMIFETSDTDSNVVLISQFKCMKRSENPIEFNANKTLDNLSKYYPRLTNNLFDENDLAILLSDEVCFKMKKQSIKIGYHSPLSEIDINLELVAKTKCQHITNHQAVIFLHNDFNFYIHNIGANIFRVNGVIIPFNKVAVIVPYSILDFADNLFIFIPNLKLVEKISKVYQEKLDKIKIPDKDPLEIEKEDDNSVIGLILPNSVYISDPNII
;
A
#
# COMPACT_ATOMS: atom_id res chain seq x y z
N MET A 1 -11.13 50.57 -65.14
CA MET A 1 -11.97 50.42 -63.92
C MET A 1 -12.58 49.03 -63.94
N LYS A 2 -12.47 48.34 -62.80
CA LYS A 2 -12.91 46.95 -62.49
C LYS A 2 -12.03 45.83 -63.09
N SER A 3 -10.94 45.50 -62.40
CA SER A 3 -10.39 44.15 -62.41
C SER A 3 -11.08 43.34 -61.32
N SER A 4 -11.52 42.15 -61.68
CA SER A 4 -12.18 41.17 -60.83
C SER A 4 -11.19 40.07 -60.52
N ASP A 5 -10.53 40.17 -59.38
CA ASP A 5 -9.72 39.09 -58.81
C ASP A 5 -10.53 38.42 -57.70
N ASP A 6 -11.32 37.41 -58.08
CA ASP A 6 -11.92 36.45 -57.15
C ASP A 6 -10.80 35.51 -56.66
N GLN A 7 -10.24 35.82 -55.50
CA GLN A 7 -9.35 34.92 -54.79
C GLN A 7 -10.19 33.78 -54.16
N ASN A 8 -10.11 32.60 -54.77
CA ASN A 8 -10.57 31.34 -54.19
C ASN A 8 -9.81 31.07 -52.88
N VAL A 9 -10.44 31.41 -51.75
CA VAL A 9 -10.00 30.96 -50.42
C VAL A 9 -10.31 29.46 -50.32
N VAL A 10 -9.31 28.63 -50.57
CA VAL A 10 -9.35 27.20 -50.26
C VAL A 10 -9.48 27.07 -48.75
N LYS A 11 -10.68 26.72 -48.27
CA LYS A 11 -10.90 26.37 -46.86
C LYS A 11 -10.05 25.12 -46.56
N PRO A 12 -9.20 25.13 -45.52
CA PRO A 12 -8.44 23.96 -45.15
C PRO A 12 -9.42 22.83 -44.82
N ASP A 13 -9.19 21.67 -45.45
CA ASP A 13 -9.93 20.45 -45.18
C ASP A 13 -9.73 20.07 -43.71
N THR A 14 -10.77 20.29 -42.90
CA THR A 14 -10.78 20.05 -41.45
C THR A 14 -11.20 18.62 -41.12
N SER A 15 -11.24 17.72 -42.10
CA SER A 15 -11.45 16.30 -41.87
C SER A 15 -10.18 15.64 -41.32
N ARG A 16 -9.74 16.05 -40.12
CA ARG A 16 -8.84 15.21 -39.32
C ARG A 16 -9.52 13.86 -39.17
N PRO A 17 -8.87 12.73 -39.53
CA PRO A 17 -9.44 11.42 -39.32
C PRO A 17 -9.84 11.33 -37.85
N LYS A 18 -11.11 11.01 -37.58
CA LYS A 18 -11.62 10.86 -36.21
C LYS A 18 -10.67 9.92 -35.48
N SER A 19 -10.06 10.42 -34.40
CA SER A 19 -9.19 9.62 -33.52
C SER A 19 -9.86 8.27 -33.25
N ARG A 20 -9.13 7.17 -33.43
CA ARG A 20 -9.63 5.82 -33.15
C ARG A 20 -9.88 5.60 -31.66
N PHE A 21 -9.23 6.40 -30.81
CA PHE A 21 -9.34 6.40 -29.37
C PHE A 21 -10.46 7.32 -28.91
N SER A 22 -11.31 6.80 -28.02
CA SER A 22 -12.26 7.64 -27.28
C SER A 22 -11.53 8.39 -26.16
N LYS A 23 -12.20 9.41 -25.59
CA LYS A 23 -11.66 10.12 -24.42
C LYS A 23 -11.50 9.20 -23.21
N HIS A 24 -12.33 8.18 -23.11
CA HIS A 24 -12.26 7.19 -22.03
C HIS A 24 -11.03 6.29 -22.21
N ASP A 25 -10.79 5.81 -23.44
CA ASP A 25 -9.58 5.04 -23.77
C ASP A 25 -8.31 5.86 -23.50
N ASP A 26 -8.29 7.15 -23.88
CA ASP A 26 -7.15 8.04 -23.62
C ASP A 26 -6.85 8.16 -22.11
N TYR A 27 -7.89 8.28 -21.27
CA TYR A 27 -7.74 8.34 -19.81
C TYR A 27 -7.19 7.03 -19.22
N LEU A 28 -7.76 5.89 -19.63
CA LEU A 28 -7.30 4.57 -19.19
C LEU A 28 -5.86 4.31 -19.63
N LEU A 29 -5.49 4.71 -20.84
CA LEU A 29 -4.15 4.59 -21.37
C LEU A 29 -3.14 5.40 -20.56
N ILE A 30 -3.45 6.64 -20.20
CA ILE A 30 -2.56 7.48 -19.40
C ILE A 30 -2.30 6.83 -18.02
N LEU A 31 -3.36 6.43 -17.31
CA LEU A 31 -3.22 5.81 -15.99
C LEU A 31 -2.43 4.50 -16.03
N SER A 32 -2.71 3.68 -17.03
CA SER A 32 -2.13 2.34 -17.14
C SER A 32 -0.67 2.40 -17.60
N ALA A 33 -0.32 3.33 -18.49
CA ALA A 33 1.06 3.54 -18.94
C ALA A 33 1.99 4.07 -17.84
N MET A 34 1.44 4.65 -16.77
CA MET A 34 2.23 5.04 -15.59
C MET A 34 2.60 3.86 -14.69
N SER A 35 1.96 2.70 -14.87
CA SER A 35 2.04 1.59 -13.91
C SER A 35 2.34 0.23 -14.54
N LEU A 36 2.18 0.08 -15.86
CA LEU A 36 2.35 -1.17 -16.58
C LEU A 36 3.14 -0.96 -17.89
N PRO A 37 3.99 -1.92 -18.32
CA PRO A 37 4.55 -1.95 -19.66
C PRO A 37 3.45 -2.01 -20.74
N PHE A 38 3.65 -1.37 -21.89
CA PHE A 38 2.64 -1.30 -22.96
C PHE A 38 2.13 -2.66 -23.45
N ASP A 39 3.01 -3.65 -23.53
CA ASP A 39 2.64 -5.02 -23.90
C ASP A 39 1.68 -5.65 -22.88
N SER A 40 1.76 -5.26 -21.61
CA SER A 40 0.87 -5.73 -20.54
C SER A 40 -0.45 -4.97 -20.47
N ILE A 41 -0.47 -3.69 -20.87
CA ILE A 41 -1.69 -2.86 -20.85
C ILE A 41 -2.78 -3.49 -21.72
N HIS A 42 -2.42 -3.99 -22.90
CA HIS A 42 -3.35 -4.63 -23.82
C HIS A 42 -4.10 -5.83 -23.20
N TYR A 43 -3.46 -6.58 -22.29
CA TYR A 43 -4.07 -7.74 -21.63
C TYR A 43 -4.79 -7.39 -20.33
N THR A 44 -4.47 -6.25 -19.72
CA THR A 44 -4.92 -5.90 -18.37
C THR A 44 -6.11 -4.93 -18.39
N ILE A 45 -6.23 -4.14 -19.46
CA ILE A 45 -7.19 -3.04 -19.55
C ILE A 45 -8.12 -3.28 -20.74
N SER A 46 -9.42 -3.31 -20.48
CA SER A 46 -10.43 -3.41 -21.53
C SER A 46 -10.74 -2.03 -22.09
N PHE A 47 -10.22 -1.76 -23.28
CA PHE A 47 -10.57 -0.56 -24.06
C PHE A 47 -11.89 -0.75 -24.80
N GLU A 48 -12.51 0.34 -25.25
CA GLU A 48 -13.74 0.28 -26.06
C GLU A 48 -13.52 -0.40 -27.42
N ARG A 49 -12.27 -0.44 -27.89
CA ARG A 49 -11.84 -1.07 -29.14
C ARG A 49 -10.51 -1.79 -28.94
N ASP A 50 -10.28 -2.80 -29.77
CA ASP A 50 -9.00 -3.49 -29.80
C ASP A 50 -7.93 -2.57 -30.42
N HIS A 51 -6.91 -2.25 -29.63
CA HIS A 51 -5.75 -1.47 -30.04
C HIS A 51 -4.50 -2.33 -29.88
N SER A 52 -3.59 -2.33 -30.86
CA SER A 52 -2.31 -3.03 -30.73
C SER A 52 -1.40 -2.31 -29.73
N SER A 53 -0.41 -3.02 -29.17
CA SER A 53 0.61 -2.41 -28.29
C SER A 53 1.31 -1.20 -28.96
N ALA A 54 1.57 -1.29 -30.27
CA ALA A 54 2.13 -0.20 -31.06
C ALA A 54 1.17 1.01 -31.18
N ASP A 55 -0.13 0.78 -31.35
CA ASP A 55 -1.15 1.84 -31.39
C ASP A 55 -1.25 2.55 -30.03
N LEU A 56 -1.26 1.79 -28.93
CA LEU A 56 -1.28 2.33 -27.58
C LEU A 56 -0.04 3.18 -27.30
N GLN A 57 1.15 2.72 -27.69
CA GLN A 57 2.39 3.44 -27.49
C GLN A 57 2.45 4.73 -28.33
N ALA A 58 2.03 4.67 -29.59
CA ALA A 58 1.96 5.84 -30.46
C ALA A 58 0.96 6.88 -29.90
N ARG A 59 -0.22 6.43 -29.48
CA ARG A 59 -1.24 7.30 -28.91
C ARG A 59 -0.80 7.93 -27.59
N TYR A 60 -0.16 7.17 -26.71
CA TYR A 60 0.35 7.72 -25.45
C TYR A 60 1.40 8.81 -25.71
N LYS A 61 2.32 8.61 -26.67
CA LYS A 61 3.27 9.65 -27.08
C LYS A 61 2.55 10.90 -27.55
N GLU A 62 1.54 10.77 -28.42
CA GLU A 62 0.71 11.91 -28.86
C GLU A 62 0.06 12.62 -27.68
N LEU A 63 -0.55 11.87 -26.75
CA LEU A 63 -1.19 12.42 -25.56
C LEU A 63 -0.21 13.20 -24.69
N MET A 64 1.01 12.69 -24.46
CA MET A 64 2.03 13.38 -23.68
C MET A 64 2.46 14.70 -24.32
N TYR A 65 2.59 14.74 -25.66
CA TYR A 65 2.86 15.99 -26.38
C TYR A 65 1.66 16.95 -26.40
N SER A 66 0.42 16.46 -26.51
CA SER A 66 -0.76 17.33 -26.51
C SER A 66 -1.10 17.86 -25.11
N LEU A 67 -0.90 17.05 -24.07
CA LEU A 67 -1.07 17.46 -22.68
C LEU A 67 -0.09 18.57 -22.31
N GLN A 68 1.12 18.59 -22.88
CA GLN A 68 2.04 19.72 -22.69
C GLN A 68 1.50 21.07 -23.21
N GLN A 69 0.60 21.07 -24.20
CA GLN A 69 -0.04 22.30 -24.70
C GLN A 69 -1.21 22.75 -23.82
N ASP A 70 -2.08 21.84 -23.39
CA ASP A 70 -3.24 22.18 -22.54
C ASP A 70 -2.86 22.43 -21.07
N TYR A 71 -1.74 21.88 -20.57
CA TYR A 71 -1.25 22.10 -19.21
C TYR A 71 -0.34 23.32 -19.07
N GLN A 72 -0.20 24.18 -20.09
CA GLN A 72 0.49 25.45 -19.88
C GLN A 72 -0.18 26.31 -18.80
N ASP A 73 -1.51 26.17 -18.62
CA ASP A 73 -2.28 26.87 -17.58
C ASP A 73 -2.23 26.16 -16.20
N LEU A 74 -1.75 24.91 -16.13
CA LEU A 74 -1.54 24.15 -14.89
C LEU A 74 -0.07 24.09 -14.44
N LYS A 75 0.83 24.81 -15.11
CA LYS A 75 2.24 24.92 -14.73
C LYS A 75 2.44 25.35 -13.26
N ASP A 76 1.47 26.06 -12.69
CA ASP A 76 1.53 26.54 -11.30
C ASP A 76 1.22 25.48 -10.23
N ILE A 77 0.67 24.31 -10.59
CA ILE A 77 0.39 23.21 -9.64
C ILE A 77 1.41 22.07 -9.75
N ARG A 78 2.47 22.23 -10.57
CA ARG A 78 3.64 21.34 -10.47
C ARG A 78 4.33 21.64 -9.14
N THR A 79 3.89 20.95 -8.09
CA THR A 79 4.63 20.84 -6.84
C THR A 79 6.06 20.48 -7.23
N GLN A 80 6.99 21.39 -6.93
CA GLN A 80 8.43 21.18 -7.12
C GLN A 80 8.82 19.97 -6.28
N THR A 81 8.67 18.79 -6.86
CA THR A 81 9.06 17.55 -6.20
C THR A 81 10.57 17.62 -6.11
N PRO A 82 11.17 17.58 -4.91
CA PRO A 82 12.62 17.66 -4.80
C PRO A 82 13.29 16.50 -5.55
N TRP A 83 14.48 16.71 -6.09
CA TRP A 83 15.28 15.64 -6.71
C TRP A 83 15.69 14.60 -5.66
N ASP A 84 15.50 13.32 -5.98
CA ASP A 84 16.03 12.25 -5.14
C ASP A 84 17.53 12.13 -5.35
N ILE A 85 18.25 11.81 -4.28
CA ILE A 85 19.70 11.67 -4.34
C ILE A 85 20.17 10.57 -5.32
N GLU A 86 19.41 9.49 -5.49
CA GLU A 86 19.76 8.46 -6.47
C GLU A 86 19.66 8.99 -7.90
N GLU A 87 18.65 9.82 -8.20
CA GLU A 87 18.52 10.48 -9.51
C GLU A 87 19.77 11.33 -9.79
N ASP A 88 20.15 12.19 -8.85
CA ASP A 88 21.34 13.03 -8.97
C ASP A 88 22.63 12.21 -9.11
N TYR A 89 22.76 11.12 -8.35
CA TYR A 89 23.91 10.24 -8.42
C TYR A 89 24.06 9.57 -9.78
N TRP A 90 22.97 9.06 -10.37
CA TRP A 90 23.00 8.43 -11.70
C TRP A 90 23.32 9.43 -12.80
N LEU A 91 22.71 10.63 -12.74
CA LEU A 91 23.01 11.73 -13.67
C LEU A 91 24.48 12.15 -13.58
N TYR A 92 25.04 12.26 -12.37
CA TYR A 92 26.45 12.54 -12.14
C TYR A 92 27.36 11.44 -12.70
N LEU A 93 27.08 10.18 -12.38
CA LEU A 93 27.88 9.03 -12.80
C LEU A 93 27.95 8.91 -14.32
N LEU A 94 26.82 9.08 -15.03
CA LEU A 94 26.79 9.06 -16.48
C LEU A 94 27.46 10.29 -17.09
N SER A 95 27.23 11.48 -16.54
CA SER A 95 27.87 12.71 -17.03
C SER A 95 29.40 12.66 -16.94
N THR A 96 29.94 11.95 -15.94
CA THR A 96 31.39 11.79 -15.75
C THR A 96 31.97 10.62 -16.53
N SER A 97 31.23 9.54 -16.69
CA SER A 97 31.67 8.37 -17.47
C SER A 97 31.61 8.62 -18.98
N LEU A 98 30.71 9.51 -19.42
CA LEU A 98 30.49 9.89 -20.82
C LEU A 98 30.59 11.42 -20.98
N PRO A 99 31.80 12.00 -20.92
CA PRO A 99 31.98 13.46 -20.92
C PRO A 99 31.49 14.13 -22.21
N ASP A 100 31.57 13.42 -23.34
CA ASP A 100 31.16 13.93 -24.65
C ASP A 100 29.68 13.64 -24.98
N ALA A 101 28.96 12.90 -24.12
CA ALA A 101 27.57 12.57 -24.36
C ALA A 101 26.67 13.82 -24.24
N THR A 102 25.73 13.93 -25.17
CA THR A 102 24.65 14.90 -25.11
C THR A 102 23.71 14.58 -23.93
N PRO A 103 22.97 15.58 -23.40
CA PRO A 103 21.97 15.32 -22.37
C PRO A 103 20.96 14.24 -22.77
N ASP A 104 20.55 14.20 -24.05
CA ASP A 104 19.59 13.20 -24.56
C ASP A 104 20.15 11.77 -24.49
N GLU A 105 21.43 11.60 -24.85
CA GLU A 105 22.11 10.30 -24.72
C GLU A 105 22.20 9.87 -23.25
N ILE A 106 22.46 10.79 -22.32
CA ILE A 106 22.47 10.48 -20.89
C ILE A 106 21.08 10.06 -20.41
N ILE A 107 20.03 10.80 -20.81
CA ILE A 107 18.63 10.51 -20.47
C ILE A 107 18.25 9.10 -20.92
N ASP A 108 18.63 8.71 -22.14
CA ASP A 108 18.32 7.38 -22.65
C ASP A 108 19.02 6.26 -21.85
N HIS A 109 20.19 6.51 -21.28
CA HIS A 109 20.90 5.54 -20.42
C HIS A 109 20.33 5.43 -18.99
N CYS A 110 19.70 6.49 -18.46
CA CYS A 110 19.18 6.50 -17.08
C CYS A 110 17.65 6.63 -16.98
N ARG A 111 16.92 6.49 -18.09
CA ARG A 111 15.46 6.67 -18.11
C ARG A 111 14.74 5.85 -17.04
N GLU A 112 15.18 4.61 -16.80
CA GLU A 112 14.59 3.73 -15.78
C GLU A 112 14.96 4.10 -14.33
N LYS A 113 15.94 4.99 -14.14
CA LYS A 113 16.43 5.43 -12.84
C LYS A 113 15.89 6.80 -12.42
N ILE A 114 15.25 7.52 -13.33
CA ILE A 114 14.66 8.84 -13.09
C ILE A 114 13.15 8.70 -12.88
N SER A 115 12.60 9.48 -11.96
CA SER A 115 11.17 9.49 -11.70
C SER A 115 10.37 9.90 -12.95
N PRO A 116 9.31 9.17 -13.33
CA PRO A 116 8.56 9.45 -14.57
C PRO A 116 7.79 10.77 -14.53
N ILE A 117 7.73 11.45 -13.38
CA ILE A 117 7.10 12.76 -13.22
C ILE A 117 7.97 13.92 -13.75
N ARG A 118 9.27 13.68 -14.00
CA ARG A 118 10.20 14.70 -14.46
C ARG A 118 9.95 15.03 -15.93
N SER A 119 9.87 16.32 -16.25
CA SER A 119 9.85 16.74 -17.65
C SER A 119 11.23 16.57 -18.28
N HIS A 120 11.27 16.41 -19.59
CA HIS A 120 12.53 16.29 -20.34
C HIS A 120 13.44 17.50 -20.11
N GLU A 121 12.86 18.71 -20.10
CA GLU A 121 13.56 19.96 -19.85
C GLU A 121 14.11 20.03 -18.41
N GLU A 122 13.36 19.54 -17.41
CA GLU A 122 13.83 19.48 -16.02
C GLU A 122 15.05 18.57 -15.89
N ILE A 123 15.08 17.43 -16.59
CA ILE A 123 16.22 16.51 -16.57
C ILE A 123 17.43 17.15 -17.26
N ILE A 124 17.25 17.78 -18.43
CA ILE A 124 18.33 18.49 -19.12
C ILE A 124 18.90 19.61 -18.24
N GLN A 125 18.03 20.39 -17.59
CA GLN A 125 18.45 21.44 -16.66
C GLN A 125 19.26 20.82 -15.51
N ARG A 126 18.78 19.74 -14.92
CA ARG A 126 19.46 19.09 -13.79
C ARG A 126 20.82 18.49 -14.17
N ILE A 127 20.94 17.88 -15.35
CA ILE A 127 22.23 17.42 -15.90
C ILE A 127 23.23 18.58 -15.99
N ASN A 128 22.78 19.73 -16.51
CA ASN A 128 23.64 20.91 -16.62
C ASN A 128 24.01 21.48 -15.25
N GLU A 129 23.10 21.47 -14.28
CA GLU A 129 23.41 21.84 -12.89
C GLU A 129 24.49 20.92 -12.29
N ILE A 130 24.31 19.60 -12.38
CA ILE A 130 25.23 18.59 -11.84
C ILE A 130 26.62 18.68 -12.48
N ARG A 131 26.69 18.93 -13.79
CA ARG A 131 27.97 19.15 -14.51
C ARG A 131 28.74 20.36 -13.99
N ASN A 132 28.04 21.33 -13.41
CA ASN A 132 28.61 22.56 -12.85
C ASN A 132 28.80 22.49 -11.33
N TYR A 133 28.57 21.33 -10.68
CA TYR A 133 28.80 21.19 -9.24
C TYR A 133 30.27 21.44 -8.90
N SER A 134 30.46 22.17 -7.80
CA SER A 134 31.76 22.30 -7.14
C SER A 134 32.24 20.95 -6.62
N LYS A 135 33.54 20.85 -6.30
CA LYS A 135 34.09 19.62 -5.70
C LYS A 135 33.43 19.31 -4.36
N GLU A 136 33.09 20.34 -3.60
CA GLU A 136 32.39 20.25 -2.32
C GLU A 136 30.99 19.65 -2.49
N GLU A 137 30.23 20.10 -3.48
CA GLU A 137 28.89 19.58 -3.80
C GLU A 137 28.95 18.12 -4.29
N ILE A 138 29.91 17.79 -5.16
CA ILE A 138 30.14 16.41 -5.61
C ILE A 138 30.47 15.52 -4.41
N ASN A 139 31.38 15.95 -3.53
CA ASN A 139 31.73 15.19 -2.33
C ASN A 139 30.52 15.02 -1.41
N SER A 140 29.67 16.04 -1.28
CA SER A 140 28.42 15.94 -0.52
C SER A 140 27.46 14.91 -1.11
N LEU A 141 27.24 14.95 -2.43
CA LEU A 141 26.42 13.98 -3.16
C LEU A 141 26.92 12.55 -2.96
N LEU A 142 28.23 12.32 -3.16
CA LEU A 142 28.86 11.01 -3.00
C LEU A 142 28.79 10.51 -1.56
N ASN A 143 28.99 11.39 -0.57
CA ASN A 143 28.88 11.04 0.85
C ASN A 143 27.46 10.63 1.22
N LEU A 144 26.46 11.38 0.78
CA LEU A 144 25.05 11.07 1.06
C LEU A 144 24.63 9.76 0.36
N MET A 145 25.09 9.50 -0.87
CA MET A 145 24.83 8.23 -1.55
C MET A 145 25.55 7.06 -0.88
N THR A 146 26.79 7.28 -0.42
CA THR A 146 27.54 6.28 0.35
C THR A 146 26.83 5.95 1.66
N GLN A 147 26.33 6.95 2.39
CA GLN A 147 25.52 6.73 3.59
C GLN A 147 24.26 5.92 3.29
N ARG A 148 23.57 6.21 2.18
CA ARG A 148 22.40 5.46 1.72
C ARG A 148 22.77 4.01 1.42
N LEU A 149 23.84 3.75 0.65
CA LEU A 149 24.32 2.41 0.33
C LEU A 149 24.80 1.63 1.56
N ILE A 150 25.50 2.26 2.50
CA ILE A 150 25.89 1.62 3.77
C ILE A 150 24.65 1.25 4.57
N THR A 151 23.68 2.15 4.63
CA THR A 151 22.41 1.90 5.32
C THR A 151 21.69 0.72 4.65
N ASP A 152 21.52 0.73 3.33
CA ASP A 152 20.89 -0.35 2.57
C ASP A 152 21.66 -1.67 2.68
N LYS A 153 22.99 -1.63 2.75
CA LYS A 153 23.83 -2.81 2.98
C LYS A 153 23.68 -3.36 4.39
N MET A 154 23.72 -2.49 5.42
CA MET A 154 23.47 -2.90 6.81
C MET A 154 22.06 -3.48 6.94
N ILE A 155 21.09 -2.90 6.23
CA ILE A 155 19.73 -3.44 6.14
C ILE A 155 19.75 -4.84 5.57
N PHE A 156 20.38 -5.02 4.42
CA PHE A 156 20.45 -6.31 3.74
C PHE A 156 21.17 -7.38 4.59
N GLU A 157 22.33 -7.05 5.18
CA GLU A 157 23.12 -7.98 5.99
C GLU A 157 22.42 -8.35 7.32
N THR A 158 21.64 -7.44 7.90
CA THR A 158 20.80 -7.74 9.08
C THR A 158 19.51 -8.47 8.72
N SER A 159 19.13 -8.47 7.44
CA SER A 159 17.94 -9.15 6.93
C SER A 159 18.17 -10.65 6.67
N ASP A 160 19.40 -11.05 6.34
CA ASP A 160 19.80 -12.46 6.16
C ASP A 160 19.84 -13.27 7.47
N THR A 161 19.77 -12.60 8.63
CA THR A 161 19.50 -13.26 9.91
C THR A 161 17.99 -13.33 10.14
N ASP A 162 17.28 -14.19 9.40
CA ASP A 162 15.92 -14.79 9.52
C ASP A 162 14.75 -14.10 10.29
N SER A 163 14.88 -12.88 10.82
CA SER A 163 13.87 -12.22 11.67
C SER A 163 13.70 -10.71 11.45
N ASN A 164 14.56 -10.03 10.71
CA ASN A 164 14.61 -8.54 10.72
C ASN A 164 14.43 -7.81 9.38
N VAL A 165 14.14 -8.52 8.28
CA VAL A 165 14.00 -7.94 6.92
C VAL A 165 12.99 -6.78 6.84
N VAL A 166 11.94 -6.82 7.66
CA VAL A 166 10.81 -5.88 7.53
C VAL A 166 10.92 -4.66 8.46
N LEU A 167 11.92 -4.63 9.35
CA LEU A 167 12.10 -3.58 10.36
C LEU A 167 12.58 -2.25 9.77
N ILE A 168 13.23 -2.26 8.61
CA ILE A 168 14.11 -1.13 8.23
C ILE A 168 13.58 -0.28 7.07
N SER A 169 12.60 -0.77 6.30
CA SER A 169 11.87 0.08 5.33
C SER A 169 11.10 1.22 5.99
N GLN A 170 10.83 1.14 7.30
CA GLN A 170 10.03 2.13 8.03
C GLN A 170 10.79 3.27 8.69
N PHE A 171 12.12 3.19 8.84
CA PHE A 171 12.90 4.34 9.32
C PHE A 171 12.88 5.51 8.32
N LYS A 172 12.48 5.27 7.05
CA LYS A 172 12.33 6.33 6.05
C LYS A 172 11.15 7.28 6.32
N CYS A 173 10.20 6.93 7.20
CA CYS A 173 9.11 7.84 7.61
C CYS A 173 9.47 8.75 8.81
N MET A 174 10.60 8.51 9.48
CA MET A 174 11.04 9.32 10.62
C MET A 174 11.69 10.63 10.15
N LYS A 175 10.88 11.61 9.75
CA LYS A 175 11.30 13.03 9.72
C LYS A 175 10.39 13.89 10.60
N ARG A 176 10.25 13.52 11.87
CA ARG A 176 10.09 14.50 12.96
C ARG A 176 10.91 14.02 14.15
N SER A 177 11.99 14.73 14.45
CA SER A 177 12.64 14.61 15.75
C SER A 177 11.69 15.22 16.78
N GLU A 178 10.73 14.44 17.24
CA GLU A 178 9.98 14.85 18.43
C GLU A 178 10.87 14.64 19.63
N ASN A 179 10.94 15.66 20.49
CA ASN A 179 11.72 15.59 21.72
C ASN A 179 11.25 14.38 22.52
N PRO A 180 12.17 13.55 23.06
CA PRO A 180 11.77 12.45 23.94
C PRO A 180 10.99 13.04 25.10
N ILE A 181 9.69 12.76 25.15
CA ILE A 181 8.86 13.17 26.27
C ILE A 181 9.29 12.29 27.44
N GLU A 182 9.98 12.86 28.44
CA GLU A 182 10.16 12.24 29.76
C GLU A 182 8.80 12.19 30.48
N PHE A 183 7.89 11.37 29.99
CA PHE A 183 6.63 11.08 30.66
C PHE A 183 6.76 9.72 31.34
N ASN A 184 6.45 9.63 32.64
CA ASN A 184 6.27 8.36 33.32
C ASN A 184 4.93 7.73 32.87
N ALA A 185 4.86 7.40 31.58
CA ALA A 185 3.68 6.98 30.86
C ALA A 185 3.07 5.74 31.49
N ASN A 186 3.92 4.76 31.82
CA ASN A 186 3.50 3.46 32.31
C ASN A 186 2.71 3.59 33.61
N LYS A 187 3.20 4.35 34.61
CA LYS A 187 2.49 4.53 35.88
C LYS A 187 1.14 5.25 35.69
N THR A 188 1.06 6.18 34.75
CA THR A 188 -0.17 6.91 34.46
C THR A 188 -1.18 6.02 33.72
N LEU A 189 -0.73 5.26 32.73
CA LEU A 189 -1.52 4.26 32.01
C LEU A 189 -2.06 3.18 32.96
N ASP A 190 -1.23 2.65 33.85
CA ASP A 190 -1.63 1.65 34.84
C ASP A 190 -2.73 2.16 35.78
N ASN A 191 -2.67 3.44 36.15
CA ASN A 191 -3.71 4.05 36.97
C ASN A 191 -5.01 4.27 36.19
N LEU A 192 -4.91 4.65 34.91
CA LEU A 192 -6.07 4.88 34.04
C LEU A 192 -6.74 3.58 33.60
N SER A 193 -5.98 2.49 33.49
CA SER A 193 -6.48 1.19 33.01
C SER A 193 -7.67 0.66 33.81
N LYS A 194 -7.72 0.96 35.11
CA LYS A 194 -8.82 0.61 36.02
C LYS A 194 -10.16 1.24 35.62
N TYR A 195 -10.13 2.35 34.90
CA TYR A 195 -11.31 3.08 34.47
C TYR A 195 -11.77 2.71 33.05
N TYR A 196 -10.92 2.06 32.24
CA TYR A 196 -11.24 1.72 30.86
C TYR A 196 -12.57 0.98 30.71
N PRO A 197 -12.89 -0.07 31.48
CA PRO A 197 -14.17 -0.78 31.30
C PRO A 197 -15.39 0.14 31.49
N ARG A 198 -15.31 1.14 32.37
CA ARG A 198 -16.41 2.07 32.60
C ARG A 198 -16.57 3.07 31.46
N LEU A 199 -15.46 3.50 30.87
CA LEU A 199 -15.45 4.46 29.76
C LEU A 199 -15.88 3.79 28.45
N THR A 200 -15.55 2.50 28.27
CA THR A 200 -15.75 1.81 26.99
C THR A 200 -17.05 1.03 26.88
N ASN A 201 -17.66 0.61 28.01
CA ASN A 201 -18.90 -0.17 27.98
C ASN A 201 -20.08 0.52 27.25
N ASN A 202 -20.11 1.85 27.22
CA ASN A 202 -21.19 2.60 26.57
C ASN A 202 -20.95 2.83 25.07
N LEU A 203 -19.80 2.40 24.53
CA LEU A 203 -19.45 2.61 23.11
C LEU A 203 -20.02 1.53 22.19
N PHE A 204 -20.36 0.36 22.74
CA PHE A 204 -20.81 -0.80 21.97
C PHE A 204 -22.31 -0.74 21.66
N ASP A 205 -22.65 -1.04 20.40
CA ASP A 205 -23.99 -1.49 20.01
C ASP A 205 -24.16 -2.97 20.37
N GLU A 206 -25.41 -3.47 20.33
CA GLU A 206 -25.75 -4.85 20.72
C GLU A 206 -24.96 -5.94 19.99
N ASN A 207 -24.52 -5.69 18.75
CA ASN A 207 -23.86 -6.66 17.88
C ASN A 207 -22.39 -6.32 17.55
N ASP A 208 -21.80 -5.35 18.27
CA ASP A 208 -20.40 -4.99 18.08
C ASP A 208 -19.50 -6.01 18.78
N LEU A 209 -18.64 -6.72 18.04
CA LEU A 209 -17.66 -7.66 18.57
C LEU A 209 -16.45 -6.95 19.18
N ALA A 210 -16.02 -5.85 18.57
CA ALA A 210 -14.90 -5.04 19.02
C ALA A 210 -15.01 -3.60 18.48
N ILE A 211 -14.21 -2.70 19.04
CA ILE A 211 -14.05 -1.32 18.61
C ILE A 211 -12.55 -1.05 18.40
N LEU A 212 -12.22 -0.31 17.32
CA LEU A 212 -10.93 0.33 17.16
C LEU A 212 -11.13 1.83 17.35
N LEU A 213 -10.49 2.38 18.38
CA LEU A 213 -10.63 3.78 18.76
C LEU A 213 -9.33 4.52 18.45
N SER A 214 -9.38 5.53 17.56
CA SER A 214 -8.34 6.54 17.44
C SER A 214 -8.68 7.79 18.25
N ASP A 215 -7.86 8.83 18.15
CA ASP A 215 -8.14 10.15 18.71
C ASP A 215 -9.38 10.83 18.08
N GLU A 216 -9.57 10.67 16.78
CA GLU A 216 -10.61 11.36 16.01
C GLU A 216 -11.80 10.45 15.64
N VAL A 217 -11.60 9.13 15.51
CA VAL A 217 -12.58 8.22 14.89
C VAL A 217 -12.76 6.94 15.70
N CYS A 218 -13.98 6.41 15.69
CA CYS A 218 -14.35 5.15 16.34
C CYS A 218 -14.91 4.17 15.29
N PHE A 219 -14.21 3.06 15.06
CA PHE A 219 -14.60 2.02 14.12
C PHE A 219 -15.17 0.82 14.86
N LYS A 220 -16.36 0.35 14.46
CA LYS A 220 -17.06 -0.77 15.08
C LYS A 220 -16.93 -2.04 14.24
N MET A 221 -16.43 -3.11 14.84
CA MET A 221 -16.32 -4.43 14.23
C MET A 221 -17.61 -5.23 14.47
N LYS A 222 -18.48 -5.30 13.46
CA LYS A 222 -19.73 -6.11 13.51
C LYS A 222 -19.57 -7.50 12.87
N LYS A 223 -18.56 -7.66 12.02
CA LYS A 223 -18.24 -8.91 11.31
C LYS A 223 -17.18 -9.70 12.07
N GLN A 224 -17.14 -11.02 11.89
CA GLN A 224 -16.10 -11.88 12.47
C GLN A 224 -14.68 -11.51 12.00
N SER A 225 -14.56 -10.92 10.80
CA SER A 225 -13.31 -10.46 10.22
C SER A 225 -13.53 -9.11 9.55
N ILE A 226 -12.55 -8.20 9.69
CA ILE A 226 -12.53 -6.88 9.07
C ILE A 226 -11.15 -6.58 8.46
N LYS A 227 -11.14 -5.89 7.33
CA LYS A 227 -9.93 -5.48 6.60
C LYS A 227 -9.59 -4.02 6.89
N ILE A 228 -8.30 -3.75 7.06
CA ILE A 228 -7.73 -2.43 7.36
C ILE A 228 -6.72 -2.08 6.25
N GLY A 229 -6.77 -0.84 5.77
CA GLY A 229 -5.81 -0.33 4.77
C GLY A 229 -6.32 0.97 4.16
N TYR A 230 -5.77 1.35 3.00
CA TYR A 230 -6.32 2.46 2.22
C TYR A 230 -7.40 2.03 1.26
N HIS A 231 -8.40 2.90 1.11
CA HIS A 231 -9.41 2.73 0.09
C HIS A 231 -8.80 2.85 -1.32
N SER A 232 -9.19 1.91 -2.17
CA SER A 232 -8.97 1.90 -3.61
C SER A 232 -10.26 1.40 -4.26
N PRO A 233 -10.59 1.82 -5.50
CA PRO A 233 -11.77 1.35 -6.22
C PRO A 233 -11.86 -0.17 -6.35
N LEU A 234 -10.73 -0.87 -6.27
CA LEU A 234 -10.63 -2.33 -6.40
C LEU A 234 -10.55 -3.06 -5.06
N SER A 235 -10.47 -2.34 -3.94
CA SER A 235 -10.26 -2.92 -2.61
C SER A 235 -11.45 -2.67 -1.70
N GLU A 236 -12.12 -3.75 -1.27
CA GLU A 236 -13.07 -3.68 -0.17
C GLU A 236 -12.32 -3.62 1.16
N ILE A 237 -12.41 -2.48 1.85
CA ILE A 237 -11.79 -2.21 3.14
C ILE A 237 -12.89 -1.80 4.12
N ASP A 238 -12.90 -2.41 5.31
CA ASP A 238 -13.86 -2.08 6.37
C ASP A 238 -13.41 -0.85 7.18
N ILE A 239 -12.09 -0.68 7.37
CA ILE A 239 -11.49 0.47 8.06
C ILE A 239 -10.51 1.19 7.13
N ASN A 240 -10.94 2.32 6.57
CA ASN A 240 -10.09 3.16 5.72
C ASN A 240 -9.17 4.05 6.58
N LEU A 241 -7.87 3.82 6.48
CA LEU A 241 -6.85 4.57 7.22
C LEU A 241 -6.70 6.02 6.74
N GLU A 242 -7.18 6.38 5.54
CA GLU A 242 -7.25 7.80 5.10
C GLU A 242 -8.16 8.66 5.99
N LEU A 243 -9.08 8.05 6.74
CA LEU A 243 -9.98 8.79 7.65
C LEU A 243 -9.29 9.23 8.95
N VAL A 244 -8.11 8.67 9.25
CA VAL A 244 -7.34 8.96 10.47
C VAL A 244 -6.00 9.60 10.12
N ALA A 245 -5.43 9.24 8.97
CA ALA A 245 -4.15 9.79 8.53
C ALA A 245 -4.30 11.23 8.03
N LYS A 246 -3.52 12.15 8.61
CA LYS A 246 -3.39 13.54 8.11
C LYS A 246 -2.87 13.61 6.67
N THR A 247 -2.06 12.63 6.29
CA THR A 247 -1.48 12.49 4.96
C THR A 247 -1.35 11.02 4.59
N LYS A 248 -1.55 10.68 3.32
CA LYS A 248 -1.38 9.32 2.81
C LYS A 248 0.09 8.88 2.94
N CYS A 249 0.36 8.02 3.91
CA CYS A 249 1.65 7.40 4.15
C CYS A 249 1.90 6.24 3.18
N GLN A 250 3.01 6.26 2.44
CA GLN A 250 3.38 5.21 1.47
C GLN A 250 3.66 3.84 2.14
N HIS A 251 3.89 3.82 3.45
CA HIS A 251 4.15 2.60 4.22
C HIS A 251 2.87 1.86 4.63
N ILE A 252 1.70 2.26 4.13
CA ILE A 252 0.44 1.59 4.36
C ILE A 252 -0.10 1.15 3.01
N THR A 253 -0.36 -0.15 2.86
CA THR A 253 -0.93 -0.70 1.63
C THR A 253 -2.45 -0.54 1.60
N ASN A 254 -3.05 -0.75 0.43
CA ASN A 254 -4.51 -0.80 0.29
C ASN A 254 -5.11 -1.93 1.15
N HIS A 255 -4.42 -3.06 1.27
CA HIS A 255 -4.77 -4.17 2.15
C HIS A 255 -3.64 -4.41 3.16
N GLN A 256 -3.67 -3.71 4.29
CA GLN A 256 -2.57 -3.72 5.26
C GLN A 256 -2.72 -4.83 6.30
N ALA A 257 -3.90 -4.96 6.89
CA ALA A 257 -4.13 -5.95 7.94
C ALA A 257 -5.55 -6.49 7.95
N VAL A 258 -5.74 -7.64 8.59
CA VAL A 258 -7.04 -8.24 8.86
C VAL A 258 -7.14 -8.53 10.34
N ILE A 259 -8.16 -7.99 11.01
CA ILE A 259 -8.51 -8.39 12.38
C ILE A 259 -9.62 -9.41 12.30
N PHE A 260 -9.50 -10.51 13.01
CA PHE A 260 -10.50 -11.56 13.03
C PHE A 260 -10.65 -12.22 14.40
N LEU A 261 -11.88 -12.64 14.70
CA LEU A 261 -12.21 -13.50 15.84
C LEU A 261 -12.13 -14.96 15.39
N HIS A 262 -11.20 -15.71 15.97
CA HIS A 262 -10.99 -17.11 15.64
C HIS A 262 -11.90 -18.03 16.49
N ASN A 263 -11.96 -19.32 16.18
CA ASN A 263 -12.89 -20.29 16.80
C ASN A 263 -12.57 -20.59 18.28
N ASP A 264 -11.39 -20.22 18.74
CA ASP A 264 -10.99 -20.21 20.15
C ASP A 264 -11.48 -18.96 20.90
N PHE A 265 -12.29 -18.12 20.25
CA PHE A 265 -12.86 -16.88 20.79
C PHE A 265 -11.83 -15.82 21.17
N ASN A 266 -10.62 -15.89 20.59
CA ASN A 266 -9.60 -14.86 20.70
C ASN A 266 -9.53 -14.01 19.43
N PHE A 267 -9.11 -12.76 19.59
CA PHE A 267 -8.87 -11.86 18.46
C PHE A 267 -7.42 -11.95 18.01
N TYR A 268 -7.27 -11.98 16.69
CA TYR A 268 -5.98 -12.04 16.01
C TYR A 268 -5.91 -10.94 14.96
N ILE A 269 -4.70 -10.48 14.68
CA ILE A 269 -4.41 -9.59 13.55
C ILE A 269 -3.37 -10.23 12.64
N HIS A 270 -3.69 -10.32 11.35
CA HIS A 270 -2.79 -10.81 10.31
C HIS A 270 -2.30 -9.65 9.46
N ASN A 271 -0.99 -9.53 9.31
CA ASN A 271 -0.40 -8.63 8.34
C ASN A 271 -0.46 -9.24 6.94
N ILE A 272 -1.32 -8.69 6.08
CA ILE A 272 -1.45 -9.10 4.68
C ILE A 272 -0.83 -8.06 3.72
N GLY A 273 -0.39 -6.91 4.24
CA GLY A 273 0.27 -5.88 3.47
C GLY A 273 1.79 -6.05 3.43
N ALA A 274 2.42 -5.55 2.37
CA ALA A 274 3.88 -5.66 2.20
C ALA A 274 4.68 -4.94 3.30
N ASN A 275 4.08 -3.98 4.01
CA ASN A 275 4.72 -3.19 5.05
C ASN A 275 4.40 -3.75 6.45
N ILE A 276 5.27 -3.53 7.45
CA ILE A 276 4.95 -3.86 8.85
C ILE A 276 3.96 -2.88 9.48
N PHE A 277 3.37 -3.31 10.58
CA PHE A 277 2.74 -2.44 11.57
C PHE A 277 3.14 -2.94 12.97
N ARG A 278 2.75 -2.24 14.04
CA ARG A 278 3.06 -2.66 15.42
C ARG A 278 1.80 -2.97 16.23
N VAL A 279 1.93 -3.91 17.15
CA VAL A 279 0.96 -4.18 18.23
C VAL A 279 1.70 -4.02 19.55
N ASN A 280 1.30 -3.06 20.38
CA ASN A 280 1.99 -2.72 21.63
C ASN A 280 3.49 -2.44 21.43
N GLY A 281 3.85 -1.81 20.31
CA GLY A 281 5.24 -1.56 19.94
C GLY A 281 5.99 -2.77 19.35
N VAL A 282 5.43 -3.97 19.43
CA VAL A 282 6.00 -5.18 18.81
C VAL A 282 5.67 -5.19 17.32
N ILE A 283 6.68 -5.42 16.49
CA ILE A 283 6.56 -5.39 15.04
C ILE A 283 5.89 -6.67 14.53
N ILE A 284 4.92 -6.51 13.64
CA ILE A 284 4.24 -7.62 12.96
C ILE A 284 4.68 -7.67 11.49
N PRO A 285 5.58 -8.58 11.10
CA PRO A 285 6.05 -8.73 9.72
C PRO A 285 4.96 -9.15 8.75
N PHE A 286 5.23 -8.98 7.45
CA PHE A 286 4.35 -9.48 6.39
C PHE A 286 4.06 -10.98 6.59
N ASN A 287 2.80 -11.35 6.39
CA ASN A 287 2.28 -12.70 6.52
C ASN A 287 2.45 -13.32 7.92
N LYS A 288 2.61 -12.48 8.96
CA LYS A 288 2.60 -12.93 10.36
C LYS A 288 1.29 -12.55 11.04
N VAL A 289 0.92 -13.36 12.03
CA VAL A 289 -0.29 -13.21 12.82
C VAL A 289 0.10 -12.95 14.27
N ALA A 290 -0.57 -12.02 14.93
CA ALA A 290 -0.41 -11.75 16.35
C ALA A 290 -1.75 -11.85 17.08
N VAL A 291 -1.71 -12.28 18.35
CA VAL A 291 -2.86 -12.21 19.25
C VAL A 291 -3.06 -10.75 19.66
N ILE A 292 -4.31 -10.27 19.65
CA ILE A 292 -4.66 -8.95 20.14
C ILE A 292 -5.36 -9.10 21.49
N VAL A 293 -4.71 -8.62 22.55
CA VAL A 293 -5.30 -8.57 23.89
C VAL A 293 -6.16 -7.31 24.07
N PRO A 294 -7.07 -7.27 25.05
CA PRO A 294 -7.84 -6.07 25.33
C PRO A 294 -6.94 -4.85 25.56
N TYR A 295 -7.30 -3.73 24.94
CA TYR A 295 -6.59 -2.44 25.00
C TYR A 295 -5.22 -2.42 24.33
N SER A 296 -4.91 -3.41 23.47
CA SER A 296 -3.72 -3.33 22.63
C SER A 296 -3.70 -2.06 21.78
N ILE A 297 -2.53 -1.45 21.66
CA ILE A 297 -2.25 -0.32 20.78
C ILE A 297 -1.83 -0.87 19.42
N LEU A 298 -2.54 -0.50 18.37
CA LEU A 298 -2.21 -0.81 16.99
C LEU A 298 -1.62 0.44 16.33
N ASP A 299 -0.42 0.32 15.76
CA ASP A 299 0.30 1.42 15.12
C ASP A 299 0.52 1.10 13.64
N PHE A 300 -0.21 1.81 12.78
CA PHE A 300 -0.05 1.76 11.33
C PHE A 300 0.63 3.03 10.83
N ALA A 301 1.96 3.08 10.95
CA ALA A 301 2.77 4.24 10.54
C ALA A 301 2.24 5.56 11.15
N ASP A 302 2.20 5.61 12.48
CA ASP A 302 1.73 6.72 13.31
C ASP A 302 0.20 6.91 13.36
N ASN A 303 -0.56 6.06 12.65
CA ASN A 303 -2.01 5.96 12.86
C ASN A 303 -2.27 5.01 14.03
N LEU A 304 -2.46 5.59 15.21
CA LEU A 304 -2.64 4.85 16.46
C LEU A 304 -4.11 4.52 16.72
N PHE A 305 -4.37 3.26 17.08
CA PHE A 305 -5.66 2.77 17.52
C PHE A 305 -5.54 2.02 18.83
N ILE A 306 -6.57 2.10 19.67
CA ILE A 306 -6.76 1.21 20.82
C ILE A 306 -7.81 0.18 20.44
N PHE A 307 -7.46 -1.10 20.55
CA PHE A 307 -8.37 -2.22 20.33
C PHE A 307 -9.17 -2.54 21.59
N ILE A 308 -10.49 -2.48 21.52
CA ILE A 308 -11.39 -2.70 22.66
C ILE A 308 -12.38 -3.82 22.31
N PRO A 309 -12.20 -5.05 22.84
CA PRO A 309 -13.10 -6.16 22.56
C PRO A 309 -14.36 -6.12 23.43
N ASN A 310 -15.51 -6.54 22.87
CA ASN A 310 -16.75 -6.75 23.61
C ASN A 310 -16.76 -8.15 24.27
N LEU A 311 -16.03 -8.28 25.38
CA LEU A 311 -15.87 -9.57 26.06
C LEU A 311 -17.21 -10.22 26.45
N LYS A 312 -18.21 -9.41 26.84
CA LYS A 312 -19.55 -9.92 27.18
C LYS A 312 -20.24 -10.60 26.01
N LEU A 313 -20.17 -10.00 24.82
CA LEU A 313 -20.75 -10.59 23.62
C LEU A 313 -19.98 -11.84 23.19
N VAL A 314 -18.64 -11.78 23.21
CA VAL A 314 -17.78 -12.92 22.86
C VAL A 314 -18.04 -14.12 23.78
N GLU A 315 -18.14 -13.91 25.10
CA GLU A 315 -18.52 -14.96 26.06
C GLU A 315 -19.89 -15.55 25.78
N LYS A 316 -20.88 -14.72 25.41
CA LYS A 316 -22.22 -15.18 25.05
C LYS A 316 -22.19 -16.06 23.80
N ILE A 317 -21.45 -15.66 22.77
CA ILE A 317 -21.27 -16.44 21.53
C ILE A 317 -20.57 -17.77 21.86
N SER A 318 -19.53 -17.74 22.69
CA SER A 318 -18.79 -18.93 23.11
C SER A 318 -19.68 -19.96 23.81
N LYS A 319 -20.51 -19.53 24.77
CA LYS A 319 -21.46 -20.42 25.45
C LYS A 319 -22.45 -21.07 24.49
N VAL A 320 -23.07 -20.28 23.61
CA VAL A 320 -24.02 -20.79 22.61
C VAL A 320 -23.36 -21.78 21.65
N TYR A 321 -22.11 -21.55 21.28
CA TYR A 321 -21.35 -22.46 20.42
C TYR A 321 -21.06 -23.79 21.12
N GLN A 322 -20.64 -23.77 22.38
CA GLN A 322 -20.40 -24.99 23.16
C GLN A 322 -21.69 -25.80 23.37
N GLU A 323 -22.80 -25.14 23.71
CA GLU A 323 -24.11 -25.80 23.83
C GLU A 323 -24.55 -26.48 22.52
N LYS A 324 -24.18 -25.94 21.36
CA LYS A 324 -24.45 -26.57 20.07
C LYS A 324 -23.53 -27.76 19.82
N LEU A 325 -22.24 -27.65 20.15
CA LEU A 325 -21.30 -28.77 20.01
C LEU A 325 -21.70 -29.96 20.88
N ASP A 326 -22.14 -29.71 22.11
CA ASP A 326 -22.56 -30.78 23.03
C ASP A 326 -23.86 -31.47 22.59
N LYS A 327 -24.72 -30.78 21.83
CA LYS A 327 -25.90 -31.40 21.18
C LYS A 327 -25.54 -32.22 19.94
N ILE A 328 -24.44 -31.88 19.26
CA ILE A 328 -23.96 -32.57 18.05
C ILE A 328 -23.14 -33.80 18.37
N LYS A 329 -22.48 -33.85 19.55
CA LYS A 329 -21.90 -35.08 20.09
C LYS A 329 -23.02 -36.10 20.22
N ILE A 330 -23.15 -36.94 19.18
CA ILE A 330 -24.07 -38.07 19.08
C ILE A 330 -23.87 -38.85 20.38
N PRO A 331 -24.94 -39.18 21.13
CA PRO A 331 -24.80 -40.04 22.31
C PRO A 331 -24.00 -41.25 21.87
N ASP A 332 -23.00 -41.66 22.65
CA ASP A 332 -22.23 -42.88 22.43
C ASP A 332 -23.22 -44.03 22.16
N LYS A 333 -23.57 -44.22 20.89
CA LYS A 333 -24.28 -45.41 20.46
C LYS A 333 -23.21 -46.47 20.57
N ASP A 334 -23.45 -47.42 21.48
CA ASP A 334 -22.65 -48.62 21.63
C ASP A 334 -22.20 -49.09 20.24
N PRO A 335 -20.89 -49.33 20.00
CA PRO A 335 -20.37 -49.79 18.71
C PRO A 335 -20.89 -51.18 18.24
N LEU A 336 -21.98 -51.69 18.81
CA LEU A 336 -22.44 -53.06 18.70
C LEU A 336 -23.93 -53.19 18.33
N GLU A 337 -24.43 -52.37 17.42
CA GLU A 337 -25.52 -52.78 16.52
C GLU A 337 -25.16 -52.36 15.09
N ILE A 338 -24.13 -53.00 14.54
CA ILE A 338 -23.97 -53.10 13.09
C ILE A 338 -25.01 -54.12 12.64
N GLU A 339 -26.23 -53.66 12.36
CA GLU A 339 -27.09 -54.38 11.43
C GLU A 339 -26.34 -54.44 10.10
N LYS A 340 -26.08 -55.67 9.65
CA LYS A 340 -25.47 -55.96 8.36
C LYS A 340 -26.44 -55.49 7.28
N GLU A 341 -26.24 -54.30 6.74
CA GLU A 341 -26.81 -53.91 5.45
C GLU A 341 -25.72 -53.71 4.42
N ASP A 342 -26.07 -54.12 3.19
CA ASP A 342 -25.20 -54.62 2.15
C ASP A 342 -24.20 -53.60 1.58
N ASP A 343 -23.07 -54.17 1.13
CA ASP A 343 -22.02 -53.52 0.35
C ASP A 343 -22.57 -52.67 -0.81
N ASN A 344 -22.31 -51.35 -0.78
CA ASN A 344 -21.72 -50.56 -1.88
C ASN A 344 -21.91 -49.05 -1.67
N SER A 345 -20.87 -48.36 -1.19
CA SER A 345 -20.39 -47.09 -1.79
C SER A 345 -19.28 -46.46 -0.93
N VAL A 346 -18.09 -46.38 -1.50
CA VAL A 346 -16.93 -45.70 -0.92
C VAL A 346 -16.93 -44.25 -1.44
N ILE A 347 -17.09 -43.26 -0.55
CA ILE A 347 -16.72 -41.87 -0.82
C ILE A 347 -15.80 -41.41 0.31
N GLY A 348 -14.51 -41.31 0.01
CA GLY A 348 -13.50 -40.79 0.90
C GLY A 348 -13.52 -39.26 0.94
N LEU A 349 -13.66 -38.69 2.13
CA LEU A 349 -13.41 -37.28 2.41
C LEU A 349 -12.05 -37.14 3.07
N ILE A 350 -11.11 -36.53 2.36
CA ILE A 350 -9.79 -36.14 2.85
C ILE A 350 -9.92 -34.72 3.43
N LEU A 351 -9.51 -34.54 4.70
CA LEU A 351 -9.33 -33.22 5.30
C LEU A 351 -7.84 -32.82 5.25
N PRO A 352 -7.49 -31.56 4.91
CA PRO A 352 -6.11 -31.11 4.91
C PRO A 352 -5.67 -30.64 6.31
N ASN A 353 -4.50 -31.13 6.74
CA ASN A 353 -3.80 -30.69 7.94
C ASN A 353 -3.26 -29.26 7.75
N SER A 354 -3.55 -28.35 8.68
CA SER A 354 -2.81 -27.10 8.86
C SER A 354 -1.92 -27.19 10.10
N VAL A 355 -0.63 -26.87 9.91
CA VAL A 355 0.39 -26.84 10.96
C VAL A 355 0.40 -25.44 11.57
N TYR A 356 0.18 -25.35 12.89
CA TYR A 356 0.34 -24.12 13.67
C TYR A 356 1.69 -24.15 14.39
N ILE A 357 2.50 -23.11 14.21
CA ILE A 357 3.65 -22.82 15.07
C ILE A 357 3.19 -21.74 16.05
N SER A 358 2.98 -22.13 17.31
CA SER A 358 2.87 -21.19 18.42
C SER A 358 4.20 -21.21 19.15
N ASP A 359 4.93 -20.10 19.13
CA ASP A 359 6.06 -19.90 20.04
C ASP A 359 5.54 -19.13 21.26
N PRO A 360 5.49 -19.75 22.46
CA PRO A 360 4.91 -19.14 23.65
C PRO A 360 5.81 -18.09 24.33
N ASN A 361 6.96 -17.71 23.75
CA ASN A 361 7.93 -16.84 24.41
C ASN A 361 7.92 -15.36 23.98
N ILE A 362 6.85 -14.87 23.35
CA ILE A 362 6.69 -13.44 23.06
C ILE A 362 5.55 -12.90 23.94
N ILE A 363 5.92 -12.40 25.12
CA ILE A 363 5.07 -11.60 26.02
C ILE A 363 5.52 -10.15 25.93
#